data_AF-A0A194PXE5-F1
#
_entry.id   AF-A0A194PXE5-F1
#
_cell.length_a   1.000
_cell.length_b   1.000
_cell.length_c   1.000
_cell.angle_alpha   90.00
_cell.angle_beta   90.00
_cell.angle_gamma   90.00
#
_symmetry.space_group_name_H-M   'P 1'
#
loop_
_entity.id
_entity.type
_entity.pdbx_description
1 polymer ?
#
loop_
_entity_poly.entity_id
_entity_poly.type
_entity_poly.pdbx_seq_one_letter_code
_entity_poly.pdbx_strand_id
1 'polypeptide(L)'
;MEDENDEHFIFRLNDNGSGPSLLMKVCAERGWRMYQGCGDERWNLWWRTSAFPAASYKALGDWQASCKWTLKQVRRALVGRWGAVEWLVWQRVRALVTLTLLAQAAGTPPARNCFEFYGFDVLLDESMKPWLIEVNLSPALAADCEADVTVKQPMLHELFDLLGMPMRHTGLSLLQGPPTIVNRYMTNMLEVLKIQKGTSYGH
;
A
#
# COMPACT_ATOMS: atom_id res chain seq x y z
N MET A 1 -5.29 36.83 20.48
CA MET A 1 -6.35 35.92 20.03
C MET A 1 -5.76 35.26 18.80
N GLU A 2 -5.05 34.15 18.97
CA GLU A 2 -4.47 33.36 17.87
C GLU A 2 -5.64 32.80 17.06
N ASP A 3 -5.90 33.27 15.84
CA ASP A 3 -5.21 33.07 14.55
C ASP A 3 -5.52 31.73 13.86
N GLU A 4 -6.00 31.89 12.62
CA GLU A 4 -6.04 30.97 11.48
C GLU A 4 -6.93 29.71 11.57
N ASN A 5 -8.16 29.89 11.08
CA ASN A 5 -8.94 28.97 10.24
C ASN A 5 -8.38 27.53 10.18
N ASP A 6 -8.67 26.75 11.22
CA ASP A 6 -8.28 25.35 11.38
C ASP A 6 -9.11 24.46 10.43
N GLU A 7 -8.92 24.64 9.13
CA GLU A 7 -9.63 23.87 8.11
C GLU A 7 -9.18 22.41 8.22
N HIS A 8 -10.07 21.58 8.77
CA HIS A 8 -9.76 20.19 9.03
C HIS A 8 -9.52 19.46 7.72
N PHE A 9 -8.49 18.61 7.68
CA PHE A 9 -8.30 17.72 6.53
C PHE A 9 -9.43 16.68 6.57
N ILE A 10 -10.35 16.81 5.62
CA ILE A 10 -11.55 15.97 5.53
C ILE A 10 -11.31 14.88 4.47
N PHE A 11 -11.51 13.62 4.85
CA PHE A 11 -11.47 12.49 3.93
C PHE A 11 -12.86 11.87 3.76
N ARG A 12 -13.16 11.37 2.56
CA ARG A 12 -14.40 10.66 2.23
C ARG A 12 -14.07 9.27 1.71
N LEU A 13 -14.78 8.25 2.19
CA LEU A 13 -14.63 6.86 1.78
C LEU A 13 -15.86 6.40 1.00
N ASN A 14 -15.65 5.93 -0.23
CA ASN A 14 -16.70 5.40 -1.10
C ASN A 14 -17.95 6.32 -1.18
N ASP A 15 -19.02 5.81 -1.78
CA ASP A 15 -20.32 6.50 -1.79
C ASP A 15 -21.20 6.08 -0.62
N ASN A 16 -20.95 4.91 -0.03
CA ASN A 16 -21.70 4.36 1.08
C ASN A 16 -21.06 4.64 2.46
N GLY A 17 -19.97 5.43 2.53
CA GLY A 17 -19.26 5.75 3.77
C GLY A 17 -18.50 4.57 4.40
N SER A 18 -18.49 3.40 3.76
CA SER A 18 -17.79 2.22 4.27
C SER A 18 -16.37 2.15 3.70
N GLY A 19 -15.41 1.66 4.47
CA GLY A 19 -14.08 1.38 3.97
C GLY A 19 -13.26 0.51 4.92
N PRO A 20 -12.02 0.18 4.55
CA PRO A 20 -11.14 -0.66 5.36
C PRO A 20 -10.89 -0.04 6.73
N SER A 21 -11.05 -0.82 7.80
CA SER A 21 -10.83 -0.36 9.18
C SER A 21 -9.43 0.20 9.40
N LEU A 22 -8.42 -0.41 8.77
CA LEU A 22 -7.04 0.06 8.84
C LEU A 22 -6.86 1.45 8.22
N LEU A 23 -7.50 1.71 7.08
CA LEU A 23 -7.44 3.01 6.43
C LEU A 23 -8.09 4.09 7.30
N MET A 24 -9.26 3.80 7.87
CA MET A 24 -9.93 4.71 8.81
C MET A 24 -9.07 4.99 10.03
N LYS A 25 -8.41 3.97 10.58
CA LYS A 25 -7.48 4.12 11.71
C LYS A 25 -6.32 5.05 11.37
N VAL A 26 -5.64 4.85 10.23
CA VAL A 26 -4.51 5.70 9.78
C VAL A 26 -4.95 7.14 9.57
N CYS A 27 -6.11 7.37 8.95
CA CYS A 27 -6.66 8.73 8.78
C CYS A 27 -6.93 9.40 10.13
N ALA A 28 -7.51 8.66 11.09
CA ALA A 28 -7.75 9.17 12.44
C ALA A 28 -6.45 9.46 13.20
N GLU A 29 -5.42 8.61 13.09
CA GLU A 29 -4.09 8.83 13.66
C GLU A 29 -3.40 10.08 13.10
N ARG A 30 -3.71 10.45 11.85
CA ARG A 30 -3.27 11.72 11.23
C ARG A 30 -4.08 12.95 11.65
N GLY A 31 -5.12 12.77 12.47
CA GLY A 31 -6.04 13.82 12.90
C GLY A 31 -7.04 14.27 11.84
N TRP A 32 -7.26 13.45 10.80
CA TRP A 32 -8.20 13.77 9.72
C TRP A 32 -9.64 13.45 10.12
N ARG A 33 -10.60 14.24 9.64
CA ARG A 33 -12.03 14.02 9.89
C ARG A 33 -12.68 13.30 8.73
N MET A 34 -13.54 12.33 9.02
CA MET A 34 -14.38 11.70 8.00
C MET A 34 -15.49 12.66 7.58
N TYR A 35 -15.72 12.77 6.27
CA TYR A 35 -16.83 13.55 5.72
C TYR A 35 -18.17 13.00 6.19
N GLN A 36 -19.00 13.86 6.80
CA GLN A 36 -20.27 13.44 7.39
C GLN A 36 -21.48 13.62 6.46
N GLY A 37 -21.30 14.18 5.26
CA GLY A 37 -22.40 14.42 4.33
C GLY A 37 -23.38 15.53 4.73
N CYS A 38 -23.04 16.31 5.77
CA CYS A 38 -23.87 17.40 6.28
C CYS A 38 -23.19 18.75 6.02
N GLY A 39 -23.94 19.70 5.46
CA GLY A 39 -23.48 21.07 5.20
C GLY A 39 -22.61 21.23 3.93
N ASP A 40 -22.03 22.42 3.78
CA ASP A 40 -21.15 22.81 2.67
C ASP A 40 -19.68 22.36 2.86
N GLU A 41 -19.42 21.39 3.74
CA GLU A 41 -18.07 20.86 3.96
C GLU A 41 -17.53 20.24 2.65
N ARG A 42 -16.32 20.65 2.24
CA ARG A 42 -15.61 20.04 1.10
C ARG A 42 -14.65 18.97 1.62
N TRP A 43 -14.47 17.89 0.86
CA TRP A 43 -13.45 16.88 1.15
C TRP A 43 -12.14 17.21 0.45
N ASN A 44 -11.02 16.84 1.09
CA ASN A 44 -9.66 16.98 0.56
C ASN A 44 -9.19 15.69 -0.11
N LEU A 45 -9.59 14.55 0.46
CA LEU A 45 -9.29 13.22 -0.07
C LEU A 45 -10.59 12.45 -0.28
N TRP A 46 -10.77 11.91 -1.48
CA TRP A 46 -11.78 10.89 -1.72
C TRP A 46 -11.08 9.58 -2.06
N TRP A 47 -11.26 8.57 -1.22
CA TRP A 47 -10.71 7.24 -1.43
C TRP A 47 -11.80 6.31 -1.93
N ARG A 48 -11.65 5.86 -3.18
CA ARG A 48 -12.52 4.84 -3.78
C ARG A 48 -11.91 3.46 -3.57
N THR A 49 -12.69 2.54 -3.03
CA THR A 49 -12.38 1.11 -3.00
C THR A 49 -13.41 0.39 -3.85
N SER A 50 -13.00 -0.48 -4.78
CA SER A 50 -13.92 -1.53 -5.22
C SER A 50 -14.06 -2.51 -4.06
N ALA A 51 -15.15 -2.41 -3.30
CA ALA A 51 -15.42 -3.36 -2.23
C ALA A 51 -15.64 -4.74 -2.86
N PHE A 52 -14.62 -5.59 -2.86
CA PHE A 52 -14.90 -7.02 -2.77
C PHE A 52 -15.48 -7.27 -1.38
N PRO A 53 -16.63 -7.95 -1.27
CA PRO A 53 -17.23 -8.23 0.04
C PRO A 53 -16.18 -8.88 0.95
N ALA A 54 -16.02 -8.37 2.18
CA ALA A 54 -15.15 -8.99 3.18
C ALA A 54 -15.49 -10.48 3.40
N ALA A 55 -16.72 -10.90 3.05
CA ALA A 55 -17.16 -12.30 3.01
C ALA A 55 -16.30 -13.21 2.11
N SER A 56 -15.71 -12.69 1.04
CA SER A 56 -14.84 -13.46 0.13
C SER A 56 -13.48 -13.83 0.76
N TYR A 57 -13.06 -13.12 1.82
CA TYR A 57 -11.82 -13.41 2.58
C TYR A 57 -12.09 -14.00 3.97
N LYS A 58 -13.31 -13.88 4.52
CA LYS A 58 -13.70 -14.50 5.81
C LYS A 58 -13.69 -16.04 5.80
N ALA A 59 -13.56 -16.67 4.64
CA ALA A 59 -13.41 -18.12 4.50
C ALA A 59 -11.95 -18.60 4.54
N LEU A 60 -10.98 -17.72 4.83
CA LEU A 60 -9.59 -18.10 4.95
C LEU A 60 -9.30 -18.56 6.38
N GLY A 61 -9.06 -19.86 6.55
CA GLY A 61 -8.76 -20.45 7.86
C GLY A 61 -7.43 -19.98 8.45
N ASP A 62 -7.27 -20.18 9.76
CA ASP A 62 -6.09 -19.78 10.56
C ASP A 62 -4.74 -20.14 9.93
N TRP A 63 -4.69 -21.21 9.14
CA TRP A 63 -3.51 -21.65 8.39
C TRP A 63 -2.93 -20.61 7.44
N GLN A 64 -3.75 -19.73 6.85
CA GLN A 64 -3.24 -18.72 5.94
C GLN A 64 -2.63 -17.52 6.67
N ALA A 65 -3.09 -17.23 7.89
CA ALA A 65 -2.52 -16.17 8.73
C ALA A 65 -1.11 -16.53 9.23
N SER A 66 -0.85 -17.81 9.54
CA SER A 66 0.47 -18.30 9.99
C SER A 66 1.52 -18.44 8.87
N CYS A 67 1.09 -18.37 7.61
CA CYS A 67 1.96 -18.53 6.44
C CYS A 67 2.35 -17.22 5.74
N LYS A 68 1.99 -16.06 6.28
CA LYS A 68 2.35 -14.75 5.72
C LYS A 68 3.71 -14.30 6.26
N TRP A 69 4.64 -14.00 5.36
CA TRP A 69 5.91 -13.35 5.69
C TRP A 69 5.94 -11.94 5.10
N THR A 70 6.53 -11.00 5.84
CA THR A 70 6.84 -9.66 5.32
C THR A 70 7.93 -9.76 4.27
N LEU A 71 8.01 -8.78 3.34
CA LEU A 71 9.12 -8.77 2.38
C LEU A 71 10.48 -8.71 3.06
N LYS A 72 10.60 -7.99 4.17
CA LYS A 72 11.83 -8.03 4.98
C LYS A 72 12.22 -9.45 5.40
N GLN A 73 11.25 -10.28 5.81
CA GLN A 73 11.49 -11.69 6.15
C GLN A 73 11.83 -12.52 4.90
N VAL A 74 11.12 -12.34 3.80
CA VAL A 74 11.39 -13.03 2.51
C VAL A 74 12.81 -12.70 2.02
N ARG A 75 13.18 -11.43 1.97
CA ARG A 75 14.51 -10.98 1.55
C ARG A 75 15.60 -11.58 2.43
N ARG A 76 15.40 -11.59 3.76
CA ARG A 76 16.34 -12.24 4.68
C ARG A 76 16.48 -13.74 4.40
N ALA A 77 15.37 -14.44 4.14
CA ALA A 77 15.40 -15.87 3.81
C ALA A 77 16.09 -16.14 2.46
N LEU A 78 15.84 -15.32 1.44
CA LEU A 78 16.48 -15.41 0.13
C LEU A 78 17.99 -15.15 0.22
N VAL A 79 18.41 -14.10 0.94
CA VAL A 79 19.83 -13.84 1.22
C VAL A 79 20.46 -15.02 1.96
N GLY A 80 19.78 -15.58 2.97
CA GLY A 80 20.30 -16.72 3.74
C GLY A 80 20.50 -17.99 2.91
N ARG A 81 19.66 -18.24 1.89
CA ARG A 81 19.70 -19.47 1.10
C ARG A 81 20.44 -19.34 -0.23
N TRP A 82 20.40 -18.16 -0.86
CA TRP A 82 20.92 -17.91 -2.21
C TRP A 82 21.91 -16.73 -2.28
N GLY A 83 22.23 -16.11 -1.14
CA GLY A 83 23.26 -15.06 -1.04
C GLY A 83 22.95 -13.86 -1.92
N ALA A 84 23.95 -13.43 -2.70
CA ALA A 84 23.87 -12.25 -3.56
C ALA A 84 22.83 -12.36 -4.70
N VAL A 85 22.34 -13.56 -5.00
CA VAL A 85 21.29 -13.76 -6.02
C VAL A 85 20.03 -12.98 -5.68
N GLU A 86 19.71 -12.81 -4.39
CA GLU A 86 18.55 -12.02 -3.94
C GLU A 86 18.55 -10.60 -4.53
N TRP A 87 19.71 -9.97 -4.64
CA TRP A 87 19.82 -8.63 -5.19
C TRP A 87 19.36 -8.59 -6.65
N LEU A 88 19.77 -9.59 -7.45
CA LEU A 88 19.36 -9.70 -8.85
C LEU A 88 17.85 -9.96 -8.98
N VAL A 89 17.30 -10.81 -8.11
CA VAL A 89 15.84 -11.03 -8.02
C VAL A 89 15.13 -9.71 -7.79
N TRP A 90 15.61 -8.91 -6.82
CA TRP A 90 15.01 -7.62 -6.50
C TRP A 90 15.07 -6.63 -7.68
N GLN A 91 16.19 -6.56 -8.39
CA GLN A 91 16.28 -5.71 -9.58
C GLN A 91 15.30 -6.16 -10.67
N ARG A 92 15.13 -7.47 -10.88
CA ARG A 92 14.17 -8.01 -11.84
C ARG A 92 12.73 -7.70 -11.45
N VAL A 93 12.37 -7.81 -10.17
CA VAL A 93 11.06 -7.41 -9.66
C VAL A 93 10.81 -5.91 -9.90
N ARG A 94 11.79 -5.04 -9.58
CA ARG A 94 11.69 -3.60 -9.83
C ARG A 94 11.50 -3.26 -11.30
N ALA A 95 12.26 -3.91 -12.18
CA ALA A 95 12.15 -3.72 -13.62
C ALA A 95 10.76 -4.17 -14.11
N LEU A 96 10.27 -5.32 -13.66
CA LEU A 96 8.95 -5.85 -13.99
C LEU A 96 7.83 -4.87 -13.59
N VAL A 97 7.85 -4.35 -12.37
CA VAL A 97 6.87 -3.35 -11.91
C VAL A 97 6.96 -2.08 -12.76
N THR A 98 8.16 -1.55 -12.96
CA THR A 98 8.40 -0.31 -13.73
C THR A 98 7.91 -0.44 -15.17
N LEU A 99 8.27 -1.52 -15.86
CA LEU A 99 7.89 -1.77 -17.24
C LEU A 99 6.38 -1.95 -17.39
N THR A 100 5.73 -2.61 -16.43
CA THR A 100 4.28 -2.79 -16.42
C THR A 100 3.56 -1.43 -16.29
N LEU A 101 4.02 -0.58 -15.37
CA LEU A 101 3.47 0.77 -15.20
C LEU A 101 3.74 1.65 -16.42
N LEU A 102 4.93 1.58 -17.02
CA LEU A 102 5.27 2.32 -18.24
C LEU A 102 4.41 1.88 -19.44
N ALA A 103 4.14 0.57 -19.58
CA ALA A 103 3.27 0.06 -20.63
C ALA A 103 1.84 0.60 -20.49
N GLN A 104 1.35 0.73 -19.26
CA GLN A 104 0.02 1.30 -18.98
C GLN A 104 -0.02 2.83 -19.13
N ALA A 105 1.08 3.53 -18.83
CA ALA A 105 1.12 4.99 -18.78
C ALA A 105 0.66 5.66 -20.08
N ALA A 106 0.91 5.03 -21.25
CA ALA A 106 0.47 5.57 -22.54
C ALA A 106 -1.06 5.59 -22.71
N GLY A 107 -1.78 4.70 -22.03
CA GLY A 107 -3.25 4.59 -22.09
C GLY A 107 -3.97 5.35 -20.97
N THR A 108 -3.25 5.87 -19.98
CA THR A 108 -3.84 6.54 -18.81
C THR A 108 -4.21 7.99 -19.16
N PRO A 109 -5.49 8.38 -19.06
CA PRO A 109 -5.89 9.77 -19.30
C PRO A 109 -5.22 10.71 -18.31
N PRO A 110 -4.88 11.95 -18.72
CA PRO A 110 -4.38 12.95 -17.79
C PRO A 110 -5.42 13.24 -16.71
N ALA A 111 -5.09 12.92 -15.46
CA ALA A 111 -5.91 13.22 -14.30
C ALA A 111 -5.11 14.15 -13.36
N ARG A 112 -5.74 15.21 -12.87
CA ARG A 112 -5.15 16.10 -11.87
C ARG A 112 -5.61 15.66 -10.49
N ASN A 113 -4.71 15.71 -9.50
CA ASN A 113 -4.99 15.37 -8.11
C ASN A 113 -5.56 13.95 -7.92
N CYS A 114 -5.11 13.00 -8.76
CA CYS A 114 -5.44 11.59 -8.65
C CYS A 114 -4.16 10.79 -8.43
N PHE A 115 -4.27 9.72 -7.66
CA PHE A 115 -3.24 8.70 -7.51
C PHE A 115 -3.92 7.33 -7.59
N GLU A 116 -3.14 6.31 -7.93
CA GLU A 116 -3.61 4.93 -7.96
C GLU A 116 -2.69 4.06 -7.10
N PHE A 117 -3.29 3.14 -6.37
CA PHE A 117 -2.59 2.26 -5.44
C PHE A 117 -2.67 0.82 -5.95
N TYR A 118 -1.53 0.29 -6.39
CA TYR A 118 -1.44 -1.03 -7.02
C TYR A 118 -0.93 -2.09 -6.06
N GLY A 119 -1.46 -3.31 -6.17
CA GLY A 119 -0.86 -4.53 -5.62
C GLY A 119 -0.29 -5.38 -6.75
N PHE A 120 0.96 -5.82 -6.63
CA PHE A 120 1.61 -6.68 -7.63
C PHE A 120 1.81 -8.08 -7.06
N ASP A 121 1.15 -9.07 -7.67
CA ASP A 121 1.37 -10.47 -7.33
C ASP A 121 2.42 -11.07 -8.26
N VAL A 122 3.56 -11.43 -7.69
CA VAL A 122 4.74 -11.89 -8.42
C VAL A 122 5.21 -13.21 -7.84
N LEU A 123 5.43 -14.18 -8.72
CA LEU A 123 5.89 -15.53 -8.39
C LEU A 123 7.36 -15.69 -8.74
N LEU A 124 8.15 -16.26 -7.83
CA LEU A 124 9.52 -16.69 -8.12
C LEU A 124 9.52 -18.16 -8.50
N ASP A 125 10.14 -18.49 -9.64
CA ASP A 125 10.37 -19.88 -10.04
C ASP A 125 11.62 -20.49 -9.40
N GLU A 126 11.90 -21.76 -9.71
CA GLU A 126 13.05 -22.52 -9.20
C GLU A 126 14.41 -21.89 -9.58
N SER A 127 14.45 -21.11 -10.66
CA SER A 127 15.63 -20.37 -11.13
C SER A 127 15.74 -18.96 -10.55
N MET A 128 14.87 -18.62 -9.59
CA MET A 128 14.75 -17.27 -9.01
C MET A 128 14.41 -16.20 -10.05
N LYS A 129 13.67 -16.58 -11.10
CA LYS A 129 13.12 -15.63 -12.04
C LYS A 129 11.73 -15.17 -11.54
N PRO A 130 11.50 -13.84 -11.43
CA PRO A 130 10.18 -13.32 -11.11
C PRO A 130 9.27 -13.31 -12.33
N TRP A 131 8.02 -13.72 -12.11
CA TRP A 131 6.93 -13.73 -13.08
C TRP A 131 5.76 -12.92 -12.53
N LEU A 132 5.27 -11.96 -13.32
CA LEU A 132 4.07 -11.21 -12.98
C LEU A 132 2.86 -12.11 -13.15
N ILE A 133 2.05 -12.24 -12.12
CA ILE A 133 0.81 -13.02 -12.17
C ILE A 133 -0.37 -12.09 -12.44
N GLU A 134 -0.53 -11.07 -11.60
CA GLU A 134 -1.60 -10.08 -11.75
C GLU A 134 -1.22 -8.73 -11.14
N VAL A 135 -1.91 -7.69 -11.60
CA VAL A 135 -1.86 -6.34 -11.03
C VAL A 135 -3.25 -5.98 -10.53
N ASN A 136 -3.36 -5.75 -9.22
CA ASN A 136 -4.59 -5.44 -8.53
C ASN A 136 -4.72 -3.92 -8.35
N LEU A 137 -5.78 -3.32 -8.90
CA LEU A 137 -6.08 -1.88 -8.78
C LEU A 137 -6.73 -1.49 -7.43
N SER A 138 -7.05 -2.48 -6.60
CA SER A 138 -7.64 -2.28 -5.28
C SER A 138 -7.15 -3.38 -4.33
N PRO A 139 -5.85 -3.35 -3.96
CA PRO A 139 -5.28 -4.34 -3.06
C PRO A 139 -5.99 -4.29 -1.70
N ALA A 140 -6.16 -5.46 -1.08
CA ALA A 140 -6.89 -5.60 0.18
C ALA A 140 -6.16 -4.89 1.34
N LEU A 141 -6.82 -3.90 1.93
CA LEU A 141 -6.37 -3.18 3.13
C LEU A 141 -6.94 -3.76 4.44
N ALA A 142 -7.60 -4.92 4.39
CA ALA A 142 -7.94 -5.67 5.59
C ALA A 142 -6.66 -6.09 6.34
N ALA A 143 -6.71 -6.06 7.67
CA ALA A 143 -5.59 -6.39 8.53
C ALA A 143 -5.94 -7.62 9.37
N ASP A 144 -5.78 -8.79 8.77
CA ASP A 144 -6.28 -10.06 9.33
C ASP A 144 -5.25 -10.73 10.26
N CYS A 145 -3.98 -10.31 10.21
CA CYS A 145 -2.92 -10.78 11.11
C CYS A 145 -1.93 -9.67 11.48
N GLU A 146 -1.06 -9.95 12.46
CA GLU A 146 -0.04 -9.01 12.94
C GLU A 146 0.92 -8.54 11.82
N ALA A 147 1.28 -9.45 10.90
CA ALA A 147 2.12 -9.11 9.75
C ALA A 147 1.43 -8.10 8.82
N ASP A 148 0.10 -8.21 8.62
CA ASP A 148 -0.65 -7.25 7.82
C ASP A 148 -0.64 -5.87 8.48
N VAL A 149 -0.84 -5.77 9.80
CA VAL A 149 -0.80 -4.48 10.53
C VAL A 149 0.60 -3.86 10.44
N THR A 150 1.64 -4.67 10.70
CA THR A 150 3.04 -4.25 10.73
C THR A 150 3.51 -3.66 9.40
N VAL A 151 2.98 -4.15 8.28
CA VAL A 151 3.34 -3.68 6.94
C VAL A 151 2.38 -2.60 6.45
N LYS A 152 1.07 -2.84 6.49
CA LYS A 152 0.08 -1.98 5.82
C LYS A 152 -0.14 -0.65 6.53
N GLN A 153 -0.05 -0.60 7.87
CA GLN A 153 -0.23 0.64 8.62
C GLN A 153 0.86 1.68 8.27
N PRO A 154 2.17 1.39 8.43
CA PRO A 154 3.21 2.35 8.06
C PRO A 154 3.22 2.64 6.56
N MET A 155 2.93 1.67 5.70
CA MET A 155 2.82 1.87 4.26
C MET A 155 1.75 2.93 3.90
N LEU A 156 0.58 2.91 4.54
CA LEU A 156 -0.46 3.93 4.31
C LEU A 156 -0.04 5.30 4.82
N HIS A 157 0.69 5.38 5.95
CA HIS A 157 1.29 6.64 6.36
C HIS A 157 2.26 7.17 5.30
N GLU A 158 3.21 6.35 4.85
CA GLU A 158 4.20 6.77 3.86
C GLU A 158 3.58 7.17 2.52
N LEU A 159 2.50 6.49 2.11
CA LEU A 159 1.72 6.88 0.93
C LEU A 159 1.20 8.32 1.04
N PHE A 160 0.58 8.66 2.17
CA PHE A 160 0.05 10.00 2.40
C PHE A 160 1.15 11.06 2.50
N ASP A 161 2.31 10.72 3.09
CA ASP A 161 3.46 11.63 3.14
C ASP A 161 4.05 11.87 1.74
N LEU A 162 4.13 10.84 0.90
CA LEU A 162 4.58 10.96 -0.49
C LEU A 162 3.65 11.86 -1.31
N LEU A 163 2.34 11.82 -1.02
CA LEU A 163 1.35 12.70 -1.63
C LEU A 163 1.34 14.12 -1.04
N GLY A 164 2.19 14.41 -0.05
CA GLY A 164 2.28 15.72 0.60
C GLY A 164 1.07 16.05 1.48
N MET A 165 0.34 15.04 1.95
CA MET A 165 -0.84 15.24 2.79
C MET A 165 -0.46 15.53 4.25
N PRO A 166 -1.19 16.41 4.95
CA PRO A 166 -0.77 16.91 6.26
C PRO A 166 -0.83 15.84 7.35
N MET A 167 0.07 15.94 8.32
CA MET A 167 0.01 15.19 9.58
C MET A 167 -0.33 16.18 10.70
N ARG A 168 -1.46 16.02 11.40
CA ARG A 168 -1.91 17.03 12.38
C ARG A 168 -1.20 16.93 13.74
N HIS A 169 -0.43 15.87 14.00
CA HIS A 169 0.29 15.71 15.26
C HIS A 169 1.69 15.11 15.06
N THR A 170 2.68 15.98 14.82
CA THR A 170 4.09 15.87 15.28
C THR A 170 4.80 17.14 14.82
N GLY A 171 5.82 17.61 15.56
CA GLY A 171 6.65 18.78 15.19
C GLY A 171 7.42 18.66 13.87
N LEU A 172 7.12 17.68 13.01
CA LEU A 172 7.63 17.54 11.65
C LEU A 172 7.02 18.55 10.67
N SER A 173 5.84 19.12 10.95
CA SER A 173 5.30 20.26 10.17
C SER A 173 6.22 21.49 10.21
N LEU A 174 7.11 21.58 11.21
CA LEU A 174 8.13 22.63 11.33
C LEU A 174 9.45 22.32 10.61
N LEU A 175 9.62 21.11 10.06
CA LEU A 175 10.88 20.63 9.46
C LEU A 175 10.83 20.52 7.93
N GLN A 176 9.91 21.21 7.23
CA GLN A 176 9.89 21.24 5.77
C GLN A 176 11.15 21.96 5.20
N GLY A 177 12.25 21.21 5.11
CA GLY A 177 13.37 21.45 4.20
C GLY A 177 13.17 20.74 2.86
N PRO A 178 13.99 21.04 1.83
CA PRO A 178 13.75 20.61 0.45
C PRO A 178 13.74 19.08 0.29
N PRO A 179 12.99 18.54 -0.70
CA PRO A 179 12.77 17.11 -0.85
C PRO A 179 14.01 16.43 -1.45
N THR A 180 14.94 15.96 -0.63
CA THR A 180 16.02 15.07 -1.06
C THR A 180 15.88 13.69 -0.42
N ILE A 181 14.83 12.93 -0.77
CA ILE A 181 14.66 11.54 -0.30
C ILE A 181 14.19 10.60 -1.44
N VAL A 182 14.50 10.88 -2.71
CA VAL A 182 14.08 10.01 -3.84
C VAL A 182 14.58 8.55 -3.71
N ASN A 183 15.67 8.29 -3.00
CA ASN A 183 16.25 6.94 -2.89
C ASN A 183 15.62 6.01 -1.83
N ARG A 184 14.83 6.52 -0.86
CA ARG A 184 14.25 5.67 0.20
C ARG A 184 12.89 5.09 -0.20
N TYR A 185 12.08 5.86 -0.95
CA TYR A 185 10.67 5.55 -1.23
C TYR A 185 10.44 4.33 -2.13
N MET A 186 11.40 3.98 -3.01
CA MET A 186 11.25 2.77 -3.85
C MET A 186 11.35 1.46 -3.07
N THR A 187 11.89 1.46 -1.85
CA THR A 187 12.03 0.21 -1.08
C THR A 187 10.72 -0.23 -0.43
N ASN A 188 9.85 0.71 -0.08
CA ASN A 188 8.63 0.45 0.69
C ASN A 188 7.37 0.32 -0.18
N MET A 189 7.33 0.98 -1.35
CA MET A 189 6.21 0.83 -2.31
C MET A 189 6.14 -0.59 -2.92
N LEU A 190 7.21 -1.38 -2.76
CA LEU A 190 7.29 -2.76 -3.25
C LEU A 190 6.89 -3.80 -2.19
N GLU A 191 6.49 -3.42 -0.96
CA GLU A 191 6.28 -4.38 0.15
C GLU A 191 5.05 -5.29 0.07
N VAL A 192 4.24 -5.24 -1.00
CA VAL A 192 3.13 -6.17 -1.19
C VAL A 192 3.41 -7.09 -2.38
N LEU A 193 4.20 -8.13 -2.14
CA LEU A 193 4.38 -9.27 -3.03
C LEU A 193 3.92 -10.51 -2.24
N LYS A 194 2.74 -11.05 -2.57
CA LYS A 194 2.33 -12.36 -2.05
C LYS A 194 3.03 -13.46 -2.87
N ILE A 195 4.12 -14.00 -2.35
CA ILE A 195 4.70 -15.24 -2.90
C ILE A 195 3.93 -16.41 -2.28
N GLN A 196 3.07 -17.04 -3.09
CA GLN A 196 2.36 -18.25 -2.71
C GLN A 196 3.26 -19.46 -3.03
N LYS A 197 3.56 -20.28 -2.01
CA LYS A 197 4.42 -21.45 -2.16
C LYS A 197 3.67 -22.52 -2.96
N GLY A 198 4.09 -22.78 -4.20
CA GLY A 198 3.57 -23.90 -4.99
C GLY A 198 3.94 -25.22 -4.32
N THR A 199 2.94 -25.98 -3.85
CA THR A 199 3.12 -27.38 -3.47
C THR A 199 3.08 -28.22 -4.73
N SER A 200 4.18 -28.91 -5.04
CA SER A 200 4.22 -29.92 -6.10
C SER A 200 3.25 -31.04 -5.77
N TYR A 201 2.26 -31.28 -6.63
CA TYR A 201 1.49 -32.51 -6.59
C TYR A 201 2.33 -33.61 -7.23
N GLY A 202 2.77 -34.56 -6.40
CA GLY A 202 3.29 -35.83 -6.88
C GLY A 202 2.13 -36.79 -7.10
N HIS A 203 1.99 -37.25 -8.35
CA HIS A 203 1.50 -38.58 -8.70
C HIS A 203 2.27 -39.06 -9.92
#